data_AF-A0AAW4PNJ0-F1
#
_entry.id   AF-A0AAW4PNJ0-F1
#
_cell.length_a   1.000
_cell.length_b   1.000
_cell.length_c   1.000
_cell.angle_alpha   90.00
_cell.angle_beta   90.00
_cell.angle_gamma   90.00
#
_symmetry.space_group_name_H-M   'P 1'
#
loop_
_entity.id
_entity.type
_entity.pdbx_description
1 polymer ?
#
loop_
_entity_poly.entity_id
_entity_poly.type
_entity_poly.pdbx_seq_one_letter_code
_entity_poly.pdbx_strand_id
1 'polypeptide(L)'
;MTDNHQYETPAAGTLDWDEPLNRNFERIDTDVEIRDVDADRSNYVAKAGAKFLATDTGNVYIGDGGSWSQLGTIGGSSDTTTVEGSGITSLLLDGFVVAIGRNLSDPQTIDPSGTDTPIQDALDLVAANGGGEVHLPAGVVEETGPIRPYEETQILGLGVEISKVSITDQTADGILFDRDGSVDRVVLDGFALNGPAGTQPTGVAIHHANRDTQDLQVGRLLFWGWNNSVYRVDEGVGPFQCRHDQLTIYECDAGDQDGLFEFRSWYGPANWFGTIAAYPSATVSGQNTTVFFSRGGTQTVDYLTMGGSAGVAVHQTWDSVLEFGNVHWEPTTNPTNPPAIVRLLGHGSAVVDTVKHVTGTADYVYELGYDSYNGRGPGRKILGPYIELGAEADITSNVVNLSAAGDPSQPSLYQGAPEDVTVTHSDGNTGGLRALGTAGTGF
;
A
#
# COMPACT_ATOMS: atom_id res chain seq x y z
N MET A 1 22.76 52.30 15.29
CA MET A 1 23.38 51.64 14.12
C MET A 1 22.30 50.80 13.48
N THR A 2 22.18 50.77 12.16
CA THR A 2 21.27 49.79 11.53
C THR A 2 21.90 48.42 11.71
N ASP A 3 21.26 47.51 12.44
CA ASP A 3 21.80 46.19 12.76
C ASP A 3 22.19 45.38 11.51
N ASN A 4 21.57 45.71 10.37
CA ASN A 4 21.73 44.97 9.11
C ASN A 4 22.80 45.53 8.16
N HIS A 5 23.13 46.83 8.20
CA HIS A 5 23.93 47.48 7.14
C HIS A 5 25.15 48.28 7.63
N GLN A 6 25.41 48.33 8.95
CA GLN A 6 26.62 48.95 9.54
C GLN A 6 27.00 50.32 8.95
N TYR A 7 26.02 51.21 8.72
CA TYR A 7 26.28 52.56 8.24
C TYR A 7 27.05 53.40 9.25
N GLU A 8 27.95 54.25 8.74
CA GLU A 8 28.80 55.13 9.56
C GLU A 8 27.97 56.30 10.10
N THR A 9 28.07 56.60 11.39
CA THR A 9 27.46 57.80 11.98
C THR A 9 28.57 58.71 12.49
N PRO A 10 28.77 59.90 11.88
CA PRO A 10 29.82 60.83 12.32
C PRO A 10 29.61 61.24 13.78
N ALA A 11 30.71 61.41 14.52
CA ALA A 11 30.65 61.96 15.86
C ALA A 11 30.28 63.45 15.81
N ALA A 12 29.60 63.93 16.85
CA ALA A 12 29.27 65.35 16.95
C ALA A 12 30.57 66.20 16.92
N GLY A 13 30.64 67.14 15.98
CA GLY A 13 31.81 68.01 15.80
C GLY A 13 32.82 67.55 14.73
N THR A 14 32.58 66.44 14.03
CA THR A 14 33.38 66.07 12.84
C THR A 14 33.22 67.14 11.74
N LEU A 15 34.34 67.67 11.25
CA LEU A 15 34.36 68.72 10.21
C LEU A 15 34.07 68.15 8.81
N ASP A 16 34.63 66.97 8.51
CA ASP A 16 34.44 66.23 7.25
C ASP A 16 33.31 65.19 7.39
N TRP A 17 32.17 65.64 7.93
CA TRP A 17 31.01 64.78 8.18
C TRP A 17 30.37 64.28 6.87
N ASP A 18 30.65 64.93 5.76
CA ASP A 18 30.12 64.65 4.43
C ASP A 18 30.75 63.39 3.82
N GLU A 19 32.02 63.11 4.04
CA GLU A 19 32.68 61.90 3.53
C GLU A 19 32.00 60.58 3.95
N PRO A 20 31.80 60.29 5.26
CA PRO A 20 31.13 59.06 5.71
C PRO A 20 29.65 59.02 5.29
N LEU A 21 28.97 60.17 5.18
CA LEU A 21 27.60 60.21 4.70
C LEU A 21 27.51 59.90 3.20
N ASN A 22 28.40 60.45 2.38
CA ASN A 22 28.47 60.16 0.95
C ASN A 22 28.74 58.67 0.70
N ARG A 23 29.66 58.05 1.47
CA ARG A 23 29.88 56.60 1.44
C ARG A 23 28.64 55.80 1.84
N ASN A 24 27.90 56.24 2.86
CA ASN A 24 26.64 55.59 3.20
C ASN A 24 25.60 55.70 2.07
N PHE A 25 25.48 56.86 1.42
CA PHE A 25 24.54 57.04 0.32
C PHE A 25 24.89 56.16 -0.89
N GLU A 26 26.17 56.02 -1.23
CA GLU A 26 26.62 55.08 -2.27
C GLU A 26 26.28 53.63 -1.94
N ARG A 27 26.41 53.24 -0.67
CA ARG A 27 26.09 51.89 -0.19
C ARG A 27 24.59 51.63 -0.10
N ILE A 28 23.78 52.64 0.23
CA ILE A 28 22.32 52.48 0.33
C ILE A 28 21.72 52.01 -0.99
N ASP A 29 22.22 52.51 -2.12
CA ASP A 29 21.71 52.13 -3.43
C ASP A 29 21.92 50.64 -3.79
N THR A 30 22.87 49.96 -3.13
CA THR A 30 23.12 48.52 -3.32
C THR A 30 22.62 47.67 -2.16
N ASP A 31 22.70 48.20 -0.94
CA ASP A 31 22.40 47.49 0.30
C ASP A 31 20.89 47.47 0.57
N VAL A 32 20.15 48.49 0.11
CA VAL A 32 18.69 48.57 0.26
C VAL A 32 18.00 48.18 -1.03
N GLU A 33 17.21 47.10 -0.97
CA GLU A 33 16.39 46.64 -2.08
C GLU A 33 15.26 47.64 -2.40
N ILE A 34 15.12 47.96 -3.68
CA ILE A 34 14.00 48.72 -4.22
C ILE A 34 12.80 47.76 -4.37
N ARG A 35 11.63 48.18 -3.89
CA ARG A 35 10.38 47.41 -3.97
C ARG A 35 9.30 48.26 -4.60
N ASP A 36 8.82 47.87 -5.77
CA ASP A 36 7.74 48.56 -6.48
C ASP A 36 7.04 47.60 -7.47
N VAL A 37 6.16 48.08 -8.33
CA VAL A 37 5.56 47.29 -9.43
C VAL A 37 6.53 47.15 -10.62
N ASP A 38 6.50 46.02 -11.33
CA ASP A 38 7.51 45.71 -12.38
C ASP A 38 7.56 46.77 -13.50
N ALA A 39 6.40 47.33 -13.85
CA ALA A 39 6.27 48.38 -14.86
C ALA A 39 7.08 49.65 -14.51
N ASP A 40 7.24 49.94 -13.22
CA ASP A 40 7.92 51.13 -12.72
C ASP A 40 9.43 50.93 -12.54
N ARG A 41 9.97 49.75 -12.85
CA ARG A 41 11.42 49.46 -12.80
C ARG A 41 12.26 50.49 -13.55
N SER A 42 11.75 50.99 -14.68
CA SER A 42 12.44 52.00 -15.49
C SER A 42 12.55 53.39 -14.83
N ASN A 43 11.82 53.64 -13.73
CA ASN A 43 11.92 54.86 -12.95
C ASN A 43 13.16 54.89 -12.04
N TYR A 44 13.85 53.74 -11.89
CA TYR A 44 15.01 53.58 -11.02
C TYR A 44 16.29 53.37 -11.81
N VAL A 45 17.37 54.03 -11.38
CA VAL A 45 18.69 53.90 -12.00
C VAL A 45 19.31 52.54 -11.63
N ALA A 46 19.64 51.73 -12.63
CA ALA A 46 20.25 50.41 -12.46
C ALA A 46 21.74 50.48 -12.09
N LYS A 47 22.05 50.99 -10.89
CA LYS A 47 23.42 51.01 -10.36
C LYS A 47 23.96 49.58 -10.23
N ALA A 48 25.26 49.41 -10.45
CA ALA A 48 25.88 48.09 -10.36
C ALA A 48 25.68 47.49 -8.96
N GLY A 49 25.04 46.32 -8.89
CA GLY A 49 24.73 45.63 -7.65
C GLY A 49 23.42 46.06 -6.95
N ALA A 50 22.71 47.08 -7.46
CA ALA A 50 21.40 47.47 -6.94
C ALA A 50 20.38 46.34 -7.16
N LYS A 51 19.43 46.18 -6.23
CA LYS A 51 18.39 45.14 -6.30
C LYS A 51 17.02 45.76 -6.45
N PHE A 52 16.19 45.18 -7.33
CA PHE A 52 14.79 45.55 -7.50
C PHE A 52 13.91 44.30 -7.37
N LEU A 53 12.93 44.34 -6.49
CA LEU A 53 11.90 43.32 -6.34
C LEU A 53 10.56 43.90 -6.82
N ALA A 54 10.05 43.35 -7.90
CA ALA A 54 8.70 43.61 -8.37
C ALA A 54 7.70 42.96 -7.39
N THR A 55 6.95 43.76 -6.67
CA THR A 55 6.03 43.32 -5.61
C THR A 55 4.73 42.72 -6.14
N ASP A 56 4.38 43.00 -7.40
CA ASP A 56 3.20 42.49 -8.09
C ASP A 56 3.47 41.18 -8.85
N THR A 57 4.64 41.04 -9.49
CA THR A 57 5.02 39.84 -10.24
C THR A 57 5.93 38.89 -9.47
N GLY A 58 6.59 39.36 -8.42
CA GLY A 58 7.63 38.63 -7.68
C GLY A 58 9.00 38.64 -8.37
N ASN A 59 9.14 39.26 -9.55
CA ASN A 59 10.41 39.27 -10.29
C ASN A 59 11.52 40.00 -9.51
N VAL A 60 12.71 39.41 -9.49
CA VAL A 60 13.92 39.96 -8.87
C VAL A 60 14.90 40.36 -9.96
N TYR A 61 15.44 41.57 -9.87
CA TYR A 61 16.42 42.11 -10.81
C TYR A 61 17.67 42.60 -10.09
N ILE A 62 18.81 42.59 -10.79
CA ILE A 62 20.06 43.22 -10.37
C ILE A 62 20.54 44.23 -11.42
N GLY A 63 20.98 45.40 -10.96
CA GLY A 63 21.58 46.42 -11.82
C GLY A 63 23.02 46.06 -12.18
N ASP A 64 23.41 46.28 -13.44
CA ASP A 64 24.78 46.05 -13.93
C ASP A 64 25.60 47.36 -14.09
N GLY A 65 25.02 48.50 -13.73
CA GLY A 65 25.61 49.83 -13.93
C GLY A 65 24.99 50.61 -15.09
N GLY A 66 24.08 50.02 -15.87
CA GLY A 66 23.30 50.72 -16.89
C GLY A 66 21.95 50.11 -17.21
N SER A 67 21.75 48.82 -16.94
CA SER A 67 20.52 48.08 -17.17
C SER A 67 20.18 47.17 -15.99
N TRP A 68 18.90 46.83 -15.86
CA TRP A 68 18.44 45.81 -14.91
C TRP A 68 18.41 44.46 -15.61
N SER A 69 19.07 43.47 -15.01
CA SER A 69 19.05 42.06 -15.44
C SER A 69 18.16 41.26 -14.50
N GLN A 70 17.23 40.46 -15.03
CA GLN A 70 16.35 39.61 -14.21
C GLN A 70 17.12 38.40 -13.69
N LEU A 71 16.98 38.12 -12.39
CA LEU A 71 17.59 36.98 -11.70
C LEU A 71 16.62 35.83 -11.48
N GLY A 72 15.32 36.10 -11.32
CA GLY A 72 14.30 35.09 -11.08
C GLY A 72 12.99 35.69 -10.56
N THR A 73 12.13 34.86 -9.98
CA THR A 73 10.83 35.26 -9.42
C THR A 73 10.64 34.63 -8.04
N ILE A 74 10.31 35.42 -7.03
CA ILE A 74 10.03 34.96 -5.67
C ILE A 74 8.52 34.76 -5.53
N GLY A 75 8.09 33.54 -5.18
CA GLY A 75 6.68 33.24 -4.92
C GLY A 75 5.84 32.87 -6.15
N GLY A 76 6.39 33.01 -7.35
CA GLY A 76 5.89 32.32 -8.54
C GLY A 76 6.49 30.92 -8.59
N SER A 77 5.67 29.88 -8.76
CA SER A 77 6.17 28.63 -9.36
C SER A 77 6.98 29.02 -10.59
N SER A 78 8.18 28.49 -10.69
CA SER A 78 9.18 28.77 -11.71
C SER A 78 8.59 28.76 -13.13
N ASP A 79 8.12 29.92 -13.61
CA ASP A 79 7.87 30.17 -15.04
C ASP A 79 9.23 30.37 -15.70
N THR A 80 9.91 29.24 -15.85
CA THR A 80 11.05 29.08 -16.73
C THR A 80 10.46 29.10 -18.14
N THR A 81 10.86 30.07 -18.95
CA THR A 81 10.59 30.09 -20.40
C THR A 81 10.87 28.71 -21.00
N THR A 82 9.79 28.02 -21.37
CA THR A 82 9.66 26.86 -22.25
C THR A 82 10.98 26.25 -22.75
N VAL A 83 11.42 25.20 -22.07
CA VAL A 83 11.59 23.93 -22.80
C VAL A 83 10.17 23.38 -22.93
N GLU A 84 9.74 23.00 -24.13
CA GLU A 84 8.56 22.16 -24.33
C GLU A 84 8.80 20.83 -23.61
N GLY A 85 8.53 20.83 -22.31
CA GLY A 85 8.42 19.68 -21.46
C GLY A 85 7.22 19.97 -20.60
N SER A 86 6.04 19.52 -21.03
CA SER A 86 4.87 19.41 -20.16
C SER A 86 5.37 18.82 -18.84
N GLY A 87 5.24 19.56 -17.73
CA GLY A 87 5.66 19.06 -16.43
C GLY A 87 4.98 17.71 -16.15
N ILE A 88 5.59 16.83 -15.35
CA ILE A 88 5.05 15.48 -15.08
C ILE A 88 3.56 15.55 -14.73
N THR A 89 3.14 16.51 -13.90
CA THR A 89 1.73 16.71 -13.57
C THR A 89 0.86 17.00 -14.79
N SER A 90 1.27 17.85 -15.72
CA SER A 90 0.46 18.11 -16.92
C SER A 90 0.43 16.89 -17.83
N LEU A 91 1.54 16.16 -17.98
CA LEU A 91 1.57 14.90 -18.74
C LEU A 91 0.59 13.85 -18.17
N LEU A 92 0.55 13.70 -16.85
CA LEU A 92 -0.37 12.78 -16.17
C LEU A 92 -1.84 13.21 -16.30
N LEU A 93 -2.10 14.53 -16.30
CA LEU A 93 -3.44 15.07 -16.54
C LEU A 93 -3.87 14.95 -18.00
N ASP A 94 -2.92 14.96 -18.93
CA ASP A 94 -3.14 14.73 -20.37
C ASP A 94 -3.35 13.24 -20.70
N GLY A 95 -3.19 12.34 -19.73
CA GLY A 95 -3.47 10.91 -19.88
C GLY A 95 -2.26 10.05 -20.24
N PHE A 96 -1.04 10.59 -20.22
CA PHE A 96 0.16 9.83 -20.53
C PHE A 96 0.66 9.04 -19.32
N VAL A 97 1.12 7.81 -19.56
CA VAL A 97 1.99 7.10 -18.61
C VAL A 97 3.38 7.74 -18.69
N VAL A 98 3.97 8.09 -17.55
CA VAL A 98 5.25 8.82 -17.51
C VAL A 98 6.33 7.96 -16.87
N ALA A 99 7.42 7.71 -17.61
CA ALA A 99 8.58 6.98 -17.16
C ALA A 99 9.71 7.94 -16.74
N ILE A 100 10.22 7.77 -15.52
CA ILE A 100 11.33 8.52 -14.95
C ILE A 100 12.42 7.52 -14.57
N GLY A 101 13.50 7.48 -15.33
CA GLY A 101 14.57 6.50 -15.18
C GLY A 101 15.87 7.14 -14.71
N ARG A 102 16.68 6.38 -13.96
CA ARG A 102 17.97 6.86 -13.42
C ARG A 102 18.90 7.49 -14.47
N ASN A 103 18.92 6.91 -15.67
CA ASN A 103 19.78 7.34 -16.78
C ASN A 103 19.02 8.01 -17.93
N LEU A 104 17.75 8.38 -17.73
CA LEU A 104 17.00 9.20 -18.68
C LEU A 104 17.31 10.67 -18.45
N SER A 105 17.55 11.44 -19.51
CA SER A 105 17.83 12.89 -19.40
C SER A 105 16.59 13.68 -19.01
N ASP A 106 15.42 13.20 -19.43
CA ASP A 106 14.12 13.84 -19.26
C ASP A 106 13.03 12.76 -19.09
N PRO A 107 11.90 13.07 -18.41
CA PRO A 107 10.74 12.17 -18.36
C PRO A 107 10.31 11.74 -19.76
N GLN A 108 10.04 10.45 -19.93
CA GLN A 108 9.54 9.89 -21.18
C GLN A 108 8.05 9.57 -21.03
N THR A 109 7.31 9.66 -22.13
CA THR A 109 5.86 9.45 -22.13
C THR A 109 5.49 8.27 -23.00
N ILE A 110 4.51 7.51 -22.54
CA ILE A 110 3.86 6.43 -23.28
C ILE A 110 2.40 6.85 -23.41
N ASP A 111 1.91 6.94 -24.65
CA ASP A 111 0.49 7.16 -24.95
C ASP A 111 -0.25 5.83 -24.82
N PRO A 112 -1.18 5.67 -23.85
CA PRO A 112 -1.94 4.43 -23.68
C PRO A 112 -2.75 4.02 -24.92
N SER A 113 -3.07 4.97 -25.82
CA SER A 113 -3.78 4.66 -27.07
C SER A 113 -2.89 4.12 -28.19
N GLY A 114 -1.56 4.19 -28.01
CA GLY A 114 -0.57 3.80 -29.00
C GLY A 114 -0.02 2.38 -28.88
N THR A 115 -0.34 1.67 -27.79
CA THR A 115 0.19 0.34 -27.47
C THR A 115 -0.80 -0.44 -26.62
N ASP A 116 -0.75 -1.77 -26.70
CA ASP A 116 -1.59 -2.68 -25.93
C ASP A 116 -1.07 -2.90 -24.50
N THR A 117 0.18 -2.47 -24.24
CA THR A 117 0.91 -2.73 -22.99
C THR A 117 1.63 -1.50 -22.40
N PRO A 118 0.95 -0.37 -22.21
CA PRO A 118 1.60 0.91 -21.92
C PRO A 118 2.38 0.96 -20.61
N ILE A 119 1.95 0.23 -19.57
CA ILE A 119 2.65 0.22 -18.27
C ILE A 119 3.86 -0.69 -18.36
N GLN A 120 3.73 -1.86 -19.02
CA GLN A 120 4.87 -2.73 -19.27
C GLN A 120 5.93 -2.03 -20.14
N ASP A 121 5.53 -1.31 -21.18
CA ASP A 121 6.44 -0.56 -22.06
C ASP A 121 7.22 0.50 -21.26
N ALA A 122 6.56 1.19 -20.33
CA ALA A 122 7.20 2.15 -19.43
C ALA A 122 8.18 1.47 -18.45
N LEU A 123 7.83 0.30 -17.91
CA LEU A 123 8.70 -0.50 -17.05
C LEU A 123 9.95 -1.00 -17.80
N ASP A 124 9.77 -1.50 -19.03
CA ASP A 124 10.87 -1.94 -19.89
C ASP A 124 11.84 -0.77 -20.16
N LEU A 125 11.29 0.43 -20.39
CA LEU A 125 12.07 1.64 -20.60
C LEU A 125 12.89 2.03 -19.36
N VAL A 126 12.30 2.08 -18.16
CA VAL A 126 13.06 2.44 -16.96
C VAL A 126 14.06 1.36 -16.57
N ALA A 127 13.74 0.08 -16.76
CA ALA A 127 14.64 -1.03 -16.51
C ALA A 127 15.87 -0.98 -17.42
N ALA A 128 15.69 -0.73 -18.71
CA ALA A 128 16.78 -0.53 -19.66
C ALA A 128 17.67 0.68 -19.31
N ASN A 129 17.17 1.58 -18.46
CA ASN A 129 17.86 2.78 -17.99
C ASN A 129 18.25 2.72 -16.50
N GLY A 130 18.34 1.52 -15.92
CA GLY A 130 18.91 1.28 -14.59
C GLY A 130 17.94 1.48 -13.43
N GLY A 131 16.65 1.26 -13.65
CA GLY A 131 15.58 1.40 -12.66
C GLY A 131 14.95 2.79 -12.65
N GLY A 132 13.88 2.94 -11.88
CA GLY A 132 13.14 4.20 -11.81
C GLY A 132 11.65 4.04 -11.49
N GLU A 133 10.86 5.01 -11.94
CA GLU A 133 9.46 5.16 -11.59
C GLU A 133 8.60 5.23 -12.85
N VAL A 134 7.44 4.58 -12.78
CA VAL A 134 6.36 4.68 -13.75
C VAL A 134 5.17 5.34 -13.05
N HIS A 135 4.82 6.54 -13.50
CA HIS A 135 3.69 7.32 -12.98
C HIS A 135 2.47 7.10 -13.85
N LEU A 136 1.36 6.70 -13.21
CA LEU A 136 0.09 6.42 -13.85
C LEU A 136 -0.75 7.72 -13.96
N PRO A 137 -1.36 7.98 -15.12
CA PRO A 137 -2.18 9.17 -15.33
C PRO A 137 -3.48 9.12 -14.53
N ALA A 138 -4.23 10.23 -14.58
CA ALA A 138 -5.64 10.20 -14.20
C ALA A 138 -6.47 9.44 -15.26
N GLY A 139 -7.40 8.61 -14.83
CA GLY A 139 -8.26 7.81 -15.69
C GLY A 139 -7.90 6.32 -15.67
N VAL A 140 -8.29 5.63 -16.74
CA VAL A 140 -8.07 4.19 -16.92
C VAL A 140 -6.97 3.98 -17.96
N VAL A 141 -5.95 3.21 -17.59
CA VAL A 141 -4.95 2.66 -18.50
C VAL A 141 -5.26 1.18 -18.69
N GLU A 142 -5.48 0.77 -19.93
CA GLU A 142 -5.71 -0.63 -20.29
C GLU A 142 -4.38 -1.33 -20.56
N GLU A 143 -4.26 -2.57 -20.11
CA GLU A 143 -3.07 -3.40 -20.29
C GLU A 143 -3.53 -4.80 -20.69
N THR A 144 -3.09 -5.28 -21.85
CA THR A 144 -3.57 -6.56 -22.41
C THR A 144 -2.92 -7.77 -21.76
N GLY A 145 -1.76 -7.63 -21.13
CA GLY A 145 -1.06 -8.73 -20.47
C GLY A 145 -0.76 -8.43 -19.00
N PRO A 146 -0.09 -9.37 -18.31
CA PRO A 146 0.37 -9.10 -16.96
C PRO A 146 1.54 -8.12 -16.99
N ILE A 147 1.51 -7.20 -16.03
CA ILE A 147 2.58 -6.26 -15.72
C ILE A 147 3.64 -7.03 -14.93
N ARG A 148 4.88 -7.01 -15.41
CA ARG A 148 6.02 -7.72 -14.83
C ARG A 148 7.07 -6.71 -14.35
N PRO A 149 7.02 -6.26 -13.08
CA PRO A 149 8.02 -5.36 -12.51
C PRO A 149 9.46 -5.89 -12.67
N TYR A 150 10.40 -4.95 -12.72
CA TYR A 150 11.83 -5.24 -12.63
C TYR A 150 12.33 -4.87 -11.23
N GLU A 151 13.53 -5.33 -10.87
CA GLU A 151 14.19 -4.80 -9.67
C GLU A 151 14.35 -3.27 -9.74
N GLU A 152 14.31 -2.59 -8.59
CA GLU A 152 14.49 -1.13 -8.50
C GLU A 152 13.47 -0.32 -9.34
N THR A 153 12.23 -0.82 -9.43
CA THR A 153 11.15 -0.12 -10.15
C THR A 153 9.95 0.18 -9.29
N GLN A 154 9.24 1.25 -9.63
CA GLN A 154 8.05 1.69 -8.92
C GLN A 154 6.91 1.95 -9.89
N ILE A 155 5.68 1.65 -9.47
CA ILE A 155 4.45 2.02 -10.16
C ILE A 155 3.63 2.89 -9.20
N LEU A 156 3.45 4.16 -9.57
CA LEU A 156 2.88 5.20 -8.71
C LEU A 156 1.67 5.83 -9.37
N GLY A 157 0.51 5.75 -8.73
CA GLY A 157 -0.71 6.44 -9.15
C GLY A 157 -1.02 7.67 -8.33
N LEU A 158 -1.97 8.48 -8.81
CA LEU A 158 -2.44 9.70 -8.16
C LEU A 158 -3.41 9.45 -6.99
N GLY A 159 -3.79 8.19 -6.76
CA GLY A 159 -4.79 7.74 -5.80
C GLY A 159 -5.72 6.69 -6.43
N VAL A 160 -6.21 5.74 -5.63
CA VAL A 160 -6.99 4.57 -6.10
C VAL A 160 -8.27 4.92 -6.87
N GLU A 161 -8.85 6.10 -6.62
CA GLU A 161 -10.03 6.58 -7.36
C GLU A 161 -9.69 7.36 -8.63
N ILE A 162 -8.43 7.80 -8.76
CA ILE A 162 -7.95 8.70 -9.82
C ILE A 162 -7.19 7.91 -10.89
N SER A 163 -6.24 7.06 -10.49
CA SER A 163 -5.44 6.23 -11.40
C SER A 163 -5.92 4.78 -11.33
N LYS A 164 -6.32 4.25 -12.49
CA LYS A 164 -6.86 2.88 -12.62
C LYS A 164 -6.13 2.14 -13.72
N VAL A 165 -5.74 0.91 -13.42
CA VAL A 165 -5.20 -0.06 -14.37
C VAL A 165 -6.28 -1.09 -14.62
N SER A 166 -6.58 -1.40 -15.88
CA SER A 166 -7.52 -2.48 -16.23
C SER A 166 -6.82 -3.51 -17.10
N ILE A 167 -6.74 -4.73 -16.59
CA ILE A 167 -6.21 -5.87 -17.34
C ILE A 167 -7.31 -6.37 -18.27
N THR A 168 -7.05 -6.47 -19.57
CA THR A 168 -8.11 -6.75 -20.56
C THR A 168 -8.13 -8.20 -21.06
N ASP A 169 -7.01 -8.92 -21.04
CA ASP A 169 -7.02 -10.37 -21.30
C ASP A 169 -7.62 -11.11 -20.10
N GLN A 170 -8.67 -11.88 -20.38
CA GLN A 170 -9.39 -12.70 -19.42
C GLN A 170 -8.48 -13.59 -18.57
N THR A 171 -7.41 -14.14 -19.15
CA THR A 171 -6.55 -15.13 -18.50
C THR A 171 -5.25 -14.55 -17.96
N ALA A 172 -4.99 -13.26 -18.21
CA ALA A 172 -3.80 -12.61 -17.71
C ALA A 172 -3.89 -12.37 -16.21
N ASP A 173 -2.75 -12.54 -15.53
CA ASP A 173 -2.54 -12.00 -14.20
C ASP A 173 -2.45 -10.46 -14.27
N GLY A 174 -2.61 -9.77 -13.14
CA GLY A 174 -2.43 -8.32 -13.08
C GLY A 174 -0.97 -7.93 -12.98
N ILE A 175 -0.38 -8.14 -11.82
CA ILE A 175 1.04 -7.95 -11.55
C ILE A 175 1.65 -9.32 -11.29
N LEU A 176 2.60 -9.72 -12.14
CA LEU A 176 3.19 -11.05 -12.13
C LEU A 176 4.69 -10.98 -11.86
N PHE A 177 5.10 -11.61 -10.75
CA PHE A 177 6.48 -11.86 -10.37
C PHE A 177 6.88 -13.27 -10.83
N ASP A 178 7.26 -13.40 -12.10
CA ASP A 178 7.62 -14.68 -12.75
C ASP A 178 9.03 -14.69 -13.37
N ARG A 179 9.80 -13.62 -13.22
CA ARG A 179 11.13 -13.49 -13.84
C ARG A 179 12.12 -14.53 -13.30
N ASP A 180 13.07 -14.93 -14.15
CA ASP A 180 14.08 -15.93 -13.81
C ASP A 180 15.11 -15.45 -12.77
N GLY A 181 15.29 -14.13 -12.66
CA GLY A 181 16.07 -13.49 -11.61
C GLY A 181 15.20 -13.01 -10.45
N SER A 182 15.79 -12.78 -9.28
CA SER A 182 15.10 -12.15 -8.15
C SER A 182 14.56 -10.79 -8.55
N VAL A 183 13.36 -10.45 -8.07
CA VAL A 183 12.76 -9.14 -8.23
C VAL A 183 12.78 -8.47 -6.88
N ASP A 184 13.62 -7.45 -6.73
CA ASP A 184 13.86 -6.81 -5.44
C ASP A 184 13.50 -5.32 -5.49
N ARG A 185 13.07 -4.75 -4.36
CA ARG A 185 12.90 -3.30 -4.18
C ARG A 185 11.91 -2.72 -5.18
N VAL A 186 10.72 -3.30 -5.19
CA VAL A 186 9.59 -2.86 -6.03
C VAL A 186 8.59 -2.09 -5.16
N VAL A 187 8.05 -0.98 -5.70
CA VAL A 187 6.98 -0.22 -5.04
C VAL A 187 5.73 -0.19 -5.91
N LEU A 188 4.58 -0.46 -5.30
CA LEU A 188 3.26 -0.35 -5.91
C LEU A 188 2.39 0.55 -5.04
N ASP A 189 1.99 1.73 -5.51
CA ASP A 189 1.20 2.65 -4.67
C ASP A 189 0.22 3.51 -5.47
N GLY A 190 -0.97 3.72 -4.92
CA GLY A 190 -1.86 4.80 -5.30
C GLY A 190 -2.72 4.53 -6.54
N PHE A 191 -3.07 3.29 -6.85
CA PHE A 191 -3.93 2.98 -7.99
C PHE A 191 -4.88 1.80 -7.74
N ALA A 192 -5.96 1.75 -8.52
CA ALA A 192 -6.81 0.55 -8.60
C ALA A 192 -6.29 -0.39 -9.69
N LEU A 193 -6.29 -1.69 -9.41
CA LEU A 193 -5.98 -2.77 -10.34
C LEU A 193 -7.26 -3.58 -10.59
N ASN A 194 -7.91 -3.29 -11.71
CA ASN A 194 -9.15 -3.93 -12.13
C ASN A 194 -8.85 -5.17 -12.95
N GLY A 195 -9.54 -6.26 -12.63
CA GLY A 195 -9.57 -7.44 -13.47
C GLY A 195 -10.37 -7.21 -14.76
N PRO A 196 -10.32 -8.17 -15.70
CA PRO A 196 -10.97 -8.09 -17.01
C PRO A 196 -12.51 -8.09 -16.96
N ALA A 197 -13.10 -8.06 -15.77
CA ALA A 197 -14.53 -8.12 -15.50
C ALA A 197 -15.21 -9.39 -16.07
N GLY A 198 -16.53 -9.42 -16.00
CA GLY A 198 -17.34 -10.54 -16.52
C GLY A 198 -17.54 -11.69 -15.52
N THR A 199 -18.10 -12.78 -16.02
CA THR A 199 -18.52 -13.94 -15.22
C THR A 199 -17.64 -15.18 -15.46
N GLN A 200 -16.47 -15.00 -16.05
CA GLN A 200 -15.53 -16.07 -16.35
C GLN A 200 -14.36 -16.02 -15.36
N PRO A 201 -13.68 -17.15 -15.09
CA PRO A 201 -12.46 -17.17 -14.29
C PRO A 201 -11.41 -16.20 -14.85
N THR A 202 -10.70 -15.50 -13.97
CA THR A 202 -9.62 -14.58 -14.34
C THR A 202 -8.25 -15.17 -14.00
N GLY A 203 -7.17 -14.47 -14.38
CA GLY A 203 -5.88 -14.61 -13.68
C GLY A 203 -5.93 -14.08 -12.25
N VAL A 204 -4.77 -13.95 -11.62
CA VAL A 204 -4.57 -13.44 -10.25
C VAL A 204 -4.15 -11.98 -10.28
N ALA A 205 -4.67 -11.14 -9.37
CA ALA A 205 -4.33 -9.72 -9.38
C ALA A 205 -2.85 -9.44 -9.07
N ILE A 206 -2.28 -10.02 -8.00
CA ILE A 206 -0.85 -10.03 -7.69
C ILE A 206 -0.38 -11.48 -7.53
N HIS A 207 0.57 -11.91 -8.35
CA HIS A 207 0.98 -13.30 -8.43
C HIS A 207 2.50 -13.47 -8.32
N HIS A 208 2.95 -14.24 -7.34
CA HIS A 208 4.35 -14.66 -7.21
C HIS A 208 4.47 -16.14 -7.64
N ALA A 209 5.06 -16.39 -8.80
CA ALA A 209 4.92 -17.68 -9.51
C ALA A 209 6.24 -18.45 -9.77
N ASN A 210 7.41 -17.79 -9.76
CA ASN A 210 8.67 -18.44 -10.16
C ASN A 210 9.78 -18.30 -9.11
N ARG A 211 10.22 -17.07 -8.86
CA ARG A 211 11.35 -16.76 -7.96
C ARG A 211 10.90 -15.90 -6.80
N ASP A 212 11.73 -15.94 -5.77
CA ASP A 212 11.56 -15.11 -4.59
C ASP A 212 11.57 -13.62 -4.97
N THR A 213 10.61 -12.88 -4.42
CA THR A 213 10.55 -11.41 -4.48
C THR A 213 11.11 -10.88 -3.17
N GLN A 214 11.86 -9.79 -3.15
CA GLN A 214 12.37 -9.22 -1.88
C GLN A 214 12.06 -7.73 -1.78
N ASP A 215 11.77 -7.26 -0.57
CA ASP A 215 11.58 -5.83 -0.29
C ASP A 215 10.50 -5.20 -1.21
N LEU A 216 9.37 -5.89 -1.35
CA LEU A 216 8.18 -5.34 -2.03
C LEU A 216 7.44 -4.43 -1.07
N GLN A 217 7.23 -3.18 -1.46
CA GLN A 217 6.36 -2.25 -0.77
C GLN A 217 5.07 -2.04 -1.57
N VAL A 218 3.94 -2.34 -0.95
CA VAL A 218 2.61 -2.04 -1.47
C VAL A 218 1.98 -0.99 -0.58
N GLY A 219 1.77 0.22 -1.10
CA GLY A 219 1.12 1.29 -0.38
C GLY A 219 -0.40 1.09 -0.34
N ARG A 220 -1.13 1.95 -1.03
CA ARG A 220 -2.60 1.90 -1.15
C ARG A 220 -3.01 1.36 -2.51
N LEU A 221 -3.54 0.14 -2.53
CA LEU A 221 -4.12 -0.46 -3.73
C LEU A 221 -5.59 -0.83 -3.53
N LEU A 222 -6.34 -0.77 -4.63
CA LEU A 222 -7.70 -1.29 -4.72
C LEU A 222 -7.77 -2.37 -5.79
N PHE A 223 -8.36 -3.52 -5.48
CA PHE A 223 -8.60 -4.60 -6.44
C PHE A 223 -10.10 -4.71 -6.71
N TRP A 224 -10.47 -4.79 -7.99
CA TRP A 224 -11.87 -4.89 -8.39
C TRP A 224 -12.09 -5.93 -9.48
N GLY A 225 -13.13 -6.76 -9.33
CA GLY A 225 -13.62 -7.61 -10.43
C GLY A 225 -12.69 -8.76 -10.85
N TRP A 226 -11.96 -9.34 -9.91
CA TRP A 226 -11.13 -10.54 -10.13
C TRP A 226 -11.90 -11.81 -9.75
N ASN A 227 -12.02 -12.78 -10.66
CA ASN A 227 -12.68 -14.07 -10.42
C ASN A 227 -11.63 -15.17 -10.19
N ASN A 228 -10.68 -14.87 -9.29
CA ASN A 228 -9.60 -15.73 -8.80
C ASN A 228 -9.07 -15.09 -7.50
N SER A 229 -7.94 -15.58 -6.99
CA SER A 229 -7.23 -14.93 -5.88
C SER A 229 -6.77 -13.52 -6.29
N VAL A 230 -6.74 -12.58 -5.34
CA VAL A 230 -6.15 -11.24 -5.57
C VAL A 230 -4.67 -11.21 -5.21
N TYR A 231 -4.23 -12.07 -4.31
CA TYR A 231 -2.83 -12.17 -3.94
C TYR A 231 -2.46 -13.64 -3.83
N ARG A 232 -1.63 -14.16 -4.74
CA ARG A 232 -1.17 -15.56 -4.72
C ARG A 232 0.33 -15.64 -4.63
N VAL A 233 0.79 -16.49 -3.72
CA VAL A 233 2.17 -16.97 -3.69
C VAL A 233 2.14 -18.47 -3.95
N ASP A 234 2.75 -18.88 -5.05
CA ASP A 234 2.81 -20.28 -5.45
C ASP A 234 3.71 -21.12 -4.53
N GLU A 235 3.54 -22.43 -4.65
CA GLU A 235 4.35 -23.38 -3.91
C GLU A 235 5.82 -23.26 -4.30
N GLY A 236 6.71 -23.14 -3.31
CA GLY A 236 8.14 -23.02 -3.55
C GLY A 236 8.61 -21.60 -3.89
N VAL A 237 7.74 -20.59 -3.73
CA VAL A 237 8.07 -19.17 -3.91
C VAL A 237 7.96 -18.45 -2.57
N GLY A 238 8.93 -17.62 -2.21
CA GLY A 238 8.90 -16.82 -0.99
C GLY A 238 9.00 -15.34 -1.30
N PRO A 239 7.98 -14.51 -1.04
CA PRO A 239 8.17 -13.07 -0.90
C PRO A 239 8.87 -12.78 0.43
N PHE A 240 9.95 -11.99 0.38
CA PHE A 240 10.80 -11.65 1.51
C PHE A 240 10.61 -10.20 1.93
N GLN A 241 10.37 -9.99 3.24
CA GLN A 241 10.37 -8.66 3.84
C GLN A 241 9.36 -7.71 3.17
N CYS A 242 8.22 -8.24 2.72
CA CYS A 242 7.25 -7.45 1.99
C CYS A 242 6.30 -6.73 2.95
N ARG A 243 5.95 -5.49 2.62
CA ARG A 243 5.12 -4.61 3.44
C ARG A 243 3.94 -4.08 2.64
N HIS A 244 2.73 -4.25 3.18
CA HIS A 244 1.49 -3.82 2.56
C HIS A 244 0.76 -2.87 3.49
N ASP A 245 0.54 -1.61 3.11
CA ASP A 245 -0.04 -0.61 4.00
C ASP A 245 -1.59 -0.71 4.02
N GLN A 246 -2.24 -0.60 2.86
CA GLN A 246 -3.70 -0.70 2.76
C GLN A 246 -4.16 -1.34 1.44
N LEU A 247 -4.87 -2.45 1.56
CA LEU A 247 -5.45 -3.17 0.42
C LEU A 247 -6.97 -3.18 0.54
N THR A 248 -7.65 -2.71 -0.50
CA THR A 248 -9.13 -2.71 -0.57
C THR A 248 -9.57 -3.64 -1.70
N ILE A 249 -10.55 -4.50 -1.45
CA ILE A 249 -11.03 -5.49 -2.41
C ILE A 249 -12.54 -5.36 -2.55
N TYR A 250 -13.03 -5.25 -3.78
CA TYR A 250 -14.44 -5.17 -4.09
C TYR A 250 -14.80 -6.09 -5.25
N GLU A 251 -15.93 -6.80 -5.14
CA GLU A 251 -16.49 -7.60 -6.24
C GLU A 251 -15.50 -8.63 -6.82
N CYS A 252 -14.54 -9.11 -6.02
CA CYS A 252 -13.68 -10.22 -6.38
C CYS A 252 -14.28 -11.53 -5.86
N ASP A 253 -14.19 -12.60 -6.65
CA ASP A 253 -14.72 -13.92 -6.33
C ASP A 253 -13.59 -14.96 -6.34
N ALA A 254 -13.19 -15.40 -5.14
CA ALA A 254 -12.17 -16.43 -4.95
C ALA A 254 -12.76 -17.72 -4.34
N GLY A 255 -14.07 -17.93 -4.45
CA GLY A 255 -14.77 -19.04 -3.79
C GLY A 255 -14.32 -20.44 -4.26
N ASP A 256 -13.73 -20.54 -5.45
CA ASP A 256 -13.16 -21.78 -6.00
C ASP A 256 -11.64 -21.93 -5.77
N GLN A 257 -11.03 -21.04 -4.97
CA GLN A 257 -9.60 -21.05 -4.63
C GLN A 257 -9.39 -21.34 -3.13
N ASP A 258 -8.14 -21.57 -2.67
CA ASP A 258 -7.90 -21.77 -1.23
C ASP A 258 -8.16 -20.47 -0.43
N GLY A 259 -7.99 -19.30 -1.06
CA GLY A 259 -8.37 -18.01 -0.50
C GLY A 259 -8.17 -16.82 -1.45
N LEU A 260 -8.72 -15.67 -1.05
CA LEU A 260 -8.55 -14.38 -1.73
C LEU A 260 -7.10 -13.92 -1.65
N PHE A 261 -6.52 -14.00 -0.45
CA PHE A 261 -5.08 -14.03 -0.22
C PHE A 261 -4.65 -15.48 -0.02
N GLU A 262 -3.65 -15.92 -0.78
CA GLU A 262 -3.33 -17.34 -0.91
C GLU A 262 -1.82 -17.57 -0.87
N PHE A 263 -1.32 -17.88 0.32
CA PHE A 263 0.09 -18.23 0.55
C PHE A 263 0.27 -19.75 0.54
N ARG A 264 0.50 -20.32 -0.65
CA ARG A 264 0.66 -21.78 -0.84
C ARG A 264 2.05 -22.30 -0.48
N SER A 265 3.03 -21.40 -0.44
CA SER A 265 4.42 -21.75 -0.21
C SER A 265 4.65 -22.47 1.10
N TRP A 266 5.64 -23.34 1.09
CA TRP A 266 6.08 -24.10 2.24
C TRP A 266 7.22 -23.40 3.00
N TYR A 267 7.64 -22.22 2.55
CA TYR A 267 8.55 -21.37 3.30
C TYR A 267 8.22 -19.92 3.02
N GLY A 268 8.93 -19.04 3.70
CA GLY A 268 8.83 -17.61 3.49
C GLY A 268 9.22 -16.91 4.78
N PRO A 269 9.93 -15.78 4.73
CA PRO A 269 10.12 -14.96 5.90
C PRO A 269 8.82 -14.17 6.22
N ALA A 270 8.95 -13.19 7.11
CA ALA A 270 7.85 -12.35 7.53
C ALA A 270 7.40 -11.36 6.45
N ASN A 271 6.09 -11.33 6.20
CA ASN A 271 5.40 -10.24 5.52
C ASN A 271 4.43 -9.56 6.48
N TRP A 272 4.20 -8.28 6.24
CA TRP A 272 3.29 -7.47 7.05
C TRP A 272 2.23 -6.82 6.19
N PHE A 273 1.01 -6.79 6.73
CA PHE A 273 -0.17 -6.14 6.17
C PHE A 273 -0.76 -5.21 7.25
N GLY A 274 -0.90 -3.93 6.93
CA GLY A 274 -1.57 -2.98 7.80
C GLY A 274 -3.07 -3.21 7.81
N THR A 275 -3.75 -2.73 6.77
CA THR A 275 -5.21 -2.89 6.65
C THR A 275 -5.59 -3.66 5.39
N ILE A 276 -6.38 -4.71 5.56
CA ILE A 276 -7.08 -5.41 4.49
C ILE A 276 -8.57 -5.17 4.67
N ALA A 277 -9.22 -4.58 3.67
CA ALA A 277 -10.67 -4.41 3.62
C ALA A 277 -11.24 -5.20 2.44
N ALA A 278 -11.86 -6.35 2.73
CA ALA A 278 -12.27 -7.32 1.71
C ALA A 278 -13.80 -7.48 1.63
N TYR A 279 -14.37 -7.12 0.49
CA TYR A 279 -15.80 -7.29 0.21
C TYR A 279 -15.96 -8.19 -1.03
N PRO A 280 -15.65 -9.50 -0.91
CA PRO A 280 -15.77 -10.43 -2.02
C PRO A 280 -17.22 -10.64 -2.43
N SER A 281 -17.40 -11.08 -3.68
CA SER A 281 -18.68 -11.56 -4.21
C SER A 281 -18.69 -13.09 -4.31
N ALA A 282 -19.86 -13.68 -4.55
CA ALA A 282 -20.02 -15.11 -4.86
C ALA A 282 -20.71 -15.28 -6.23
N THR A 283 -20.63 -14.26 -7.09
CA THR A 283 -21.43 -14.18 -8.32
C THR A 283 -21.00 -15.21 -9.35
N VAL A 284 -19.73 -15.63 -9.33
CA VAL A 284 -19.14 -16.52 -10.33
C VAL A 284 -19.00 -17.95 -9.78
N SER A 285 -18.41 -18.12 -8.60
CA SER A 285 -18.22 -19.44 -7.98
C SER A 285 -19.51 -19.96 -7.33
N GLY A 286 -20.39 -19.06 -6.90
CA GLY A 286 -21.52 -19.41 -6.04
C GLY A 286 -21.10 -19.87 -4.64
N GLN A 287 -19.83 -19.71 -4.26
CA GLN A 287 -19.27 -20.16 -2.99
C GLN A 287 -18.86 -18.97 -2.10
N ASN A 288 -18.81 -19.22 -0.80
CA ASN A 288 -18.17 -18.29 0.11
C ASN A 288 -16.68 -18.15 -0.24
N THR A 289 -16.14 -16.95 -0.08
CA THR A 289 -14.69 -16.73 -0.21
C THR A 289 -13.98 -16.93 1.14
N THR A 290 -12.94 -17.75 1.17
CA THR A 290 -11.94 -17.70 2.26
C THR A 290 -11.10 -16.45 2.07
N VAL A 291 -11.02 -15.56 3.06
CA VAL A 291 -10.36 -14.25 2.87
C VAL A 291 -8.85 -14.39 2.93
N PHE A 292 -8.29 -15.03 3.94
CA PHE A 292 -6.85 -15.18 4.10
C PHE A 292 -6.47 -16.64 4.33
N PHE A 293 -5.80 -17.24 3.35
CA PHE A 293 -5.26 -18.60 3.43
C PHE A 293 -3.73 -18.57 3.51
N SER A 294 -3.17 -19.35 4.43
CA SER A 294 -1.72 -19.52 4.54
C SER A 294 -1.32 -20.94 4.92
N ARG A 295 -0.32 -21.47 4.22
CA ARG A 295 0.31 -22.77 4.48
C ARG A 295 1.72 -22.63 5.05
N GLY A 296 2.43 -21.56 4.73
CA GLY A 296 3.81 -21.34 5.19
C GLY A 296 4.19 -19.88 5.36
N GLY A 297 5.43 -19.70 5.79
CA GLY A 297 6.01 -18.41 6.13
C GLY A 297 5.36 -17.71 7.32
N THR A 298 5.69 -16.44 7.52
CA THR A 298 5.15 -15.63 8.62
C THR A 298 4.31 -14.49 8.05
N GLN A 299 3.04 -14.39 8.44
CA GLN A 299 2.15 -13.32 7.99
C GLN A 299 1.59 -12.57 9.21
N THR A 300 1.73 -11.25 9.20
CA THR A 300 1.17 -10.37 10.22
C THR A 300 0.16 -9.43 9.58
N VAL A 301 -1.05 -9.36 10.12
CA VAL A 301 -2.14 -8.49 9.64
C VAL A 301 -2.68 -7.67 10.81
N ASP A 302 -2.52 -6.35 10.78
CA ASP A 302 -2.99 -5.51 11.90
C ASP A 302 -4.53 -5.46 11.94
N TYR A 303 -5.16 -5.21 10.79
CA TYR A 303 -6.61 -5.12 10.64
C TYR A 303 -7.11 -5.87 9.40
N LEU A 304 -7.98 -6.86 9.63
CA LEU A 304 -8.73 -7.55 8.59
C LEU A 304 -10.21 -7.24 8.78
N THR A 305 -10.79 -6.44 7.88
CA THR A 305 -12.23 -6.17 7.84
C THR A 305 -12.84 -6.79 6.60
N MET A 306 -13.98 -7.45 6.74
CA MET A 306 -14.58 -8.14 5.61
C MET A 306 -16.11 -8.22 5.66
N GLY A 307 -16.72 -8.13 4.49
CA GLY A 307 -18.15 -8.30 4.28
C GLY A 307 -18.47 -9.10 3.02
N GLY A 308 -19.59 -8.81 2.36
CA GLY A 308 -19.95 -9.50 1.12
C GLY A 308 -20.17 -11.00 1.33
N SER A 309 -19.52 -11.84 0.52
CA SER A 309 -19.57 -13.32 0.57
C SER A 309 -18.47 -13.95 1.43
N ALA A 310 -17.85 -13.19 2.34
CA ALA A 310 -16.77 -13.69 3.19
C ALA A 310 -17.23 -14.88 4.06
N GLY A 311 -16.64 -16.05 3.81
CA GLY A 311 -16.82 -17.26 4.62
C GLY A 311 -15.79 -17.31 5.74
N VAL A 312 -14.77 -18.14 5.56
CA VAL A 312 -13.65 -18.25 6.50
C VAL A 312 -12.78 -17.00 6.40
N ALA A 313 -12.61 -16.25 7.48
CA ALA A 313 -11.76 -15.06 7.52
C ALA A 313 -10.27 -15.44 7.42
N VAL A 314 -9.84 -16.40 8.23
CA VAL A 314 -8.45 -16.84 8.32
C VAL A 314 -8.40 -18.36 8.29
N HIS A 315 -7.63 -18.93 7.37
CA HIS A 315 -7.40 -20.36 7.23
C HIS A 315 -5.91 -20.66 7.20
N GLN A 316 -5.43 -21.22 8.31
CA GLN A 316 -4.06 -21.67 8.46
C GLN A 316 -3.95 -23.18 8.25
N THR A 317 -2.89 -23.59 7.59
CA THR A 317 -2.46 -24.99 7.49
C THR A 317 -0.96 -25.12 7.73
N TRP A 318 -0.49 -26.37 7.83
CA TRP A 318 0.90 -26.77 7.95
C TRP A 318 1.70 -26.05 9.05
N ASP A 319 2.76 -25.32 8.72
CA ASP A 319 3.69 -24.69 9.67
C ASP A 319 3.73 -23.17 9.52
N SER A 320 2.72 -22.54 8.90
CA SER A 320 2.66 -21.08 8.82
C SER A 320 2.62 -20.44 10.20
N VAL A 321 3.20 -19.25 10.35
CA VAL A 321 3.10 -18.43 11.56
C VAL A 321 2.20 -17.25 11.27
N LEU A 322 1.11 -17.11 12.01
CA LEU A 322 0.14 -16.03 11.79
C LEU A 322 -0.01 -15.13 13.01
N GLU A 323 -0.12 -13.83 12.76
CA GLU A 323 -0.48 -12.84 13.77
C GLU A 323 -1.56 -11.93 13.17
N PHE A 324 -2.77 -11.96 13.73
CA PHE A 324 -3.88 -11.09 13.34
C PHE A 324 -4.28 -10.22 14.52
N GLY A 325 -4.23 -8.90 14.36
CA GLY A 325 -4.70 -7.98 15.38
C GLY A 325 -6.22 -8.05 15.51
N ASN A 326 -6.93 -7.42 14.57
CA ASN A 326 -8.39 -7.36 14.62
C ASN A 326 -9.01 -8.04 13.40
N VAL A 327 -9.84 -9.04 13.66
CA VAL A 327 -10.68 -9.70 12.63
C VAL A 327 -12.10 -9.17 12.78
N HIS A 328 -12.55 -8.36 11.83
CA HIS A 328 -13.90 -7.80 11.79
C HIS A 328 -14.71 -8.50 10.69
N TRP A 329 -15.62 -9.38 11.10
CA TRP A 329 -16.38 -10.26 10.22
C TRP A 329 -17.85 -9.81 10.17
N GLU A 330 -18.27 -9.34 9.00
CA GLU A 330 -19.60 -8.79 8.73
C GLU A 330 -20.14 -9.18 7.34
N PRO A 331 -20.14 -10.49 6.97
CA PRO A 331 -20.71 -10.90 5.70
C PRO A 331 -22.18 -10.50 5.58
N THR A 332 -22.55 -10.11 4.36
CA THR A 332 -23.92 -9.69 4.01
C THR A 332 -24.61 -10.67 3.08
N THR A 333 -23.84 -11.53 2.41
CA THR A 333 -24.32 -12.42 1.35
C THR A 333 -23.52 -13.73 1.33
N ASN A 334 -23.61 -14.53 2.40
CA ASN A 334 -22.97 -15.84 2.46
C ASN A 334 -23.84 -16.93 1.80
N PRO A 335 -23.37 -17.58 0.72
CA PRO A 335 -23.98 -18.79 0.19
C PRO A 335 -24.21 -19.91 1.22
N THR A 336 -23.27 -20.11 2.14
CA THR A 336 -23.35 -21.15 3.19
C THR A 336 -22.82 -20.64 4.53
N ASN A 337 -23.13 -21.34 5.63
CA ASN A 337 -22.51 -21.06 6.91
C ASN A 337 -21.09 -21.67 6.92
N PRO A 338 -20.01 -20.89 7.15
CA PRO A 338 -18.69 -21.48 7.30
C PRO A 338 -18.59 -22.29 8.60
N PRO A 339 -17.76 -23.35 8.62
CA PRO A 339 -17.58 -24.19 9.81
C PRO A 339 -16.87 -23.45 10.95
N ALA A 340 -16.07 -22.43 10.65
CA ALA A 340 -15.62 -21.45 11.61
C ALA A 340 -15.21 -20.14 10.91
N ILE A 341 -15.25 -19.02 11.63
CA ILE A 341 -14.72 -17.74 11.12
C ILE A 341 -13.20 -17.84 10.97
N VAL A 342 -12.51 -18.42 11.95
CA VAL A 342 -11.05 -18.58 11.99
C VAL A 342 -10.70 -20.05 12.14
N ARG A 343 -10.01 -20.61 11.15
CA ARG A 343 -9.58 -22.02 11.10
C ARG A 343 -8.07 -22.12 11.24
N LEU A 344 -7.61 -22.65 12.37
CA LEU A 344 -6.21 -22.77 12.72
C LEU A 344 -5.79 -24.23 12.74
N LEU A 345 -5.53 -24.78 11.56
CA LEU A 345 -5.16 -26.17 11.39
C LEU A 345 -3.64 -26.33 11.42
N GLY A 346 -3.19 -27.54 11.74
CA GLY A 346 -1.77 -27.88 11.69
C GLY A 346 -0.91 -27.21 12.75
N HIS A 347 0.39 -27.43 12.65
CA HIS A 347 1.33 -27.27 13.75
C HIS A 347 1.92 -25.86 13.88
N GLY A 348 1.77 -25.02 12.86
CA GLY A 348 2.21 -23.62 12.89
C GLY A 348 1.60 -22.82 14.05
N SER A 349 2.28 -21.78 14.54
CA SER A 349 1.74 -20.96 15.62
C SER A 349 0.77 -19.89 15.10
N ALA A 350 -0.17 -19.47 15.93
CA ALA A 350 -1.07 -18.36 15.59
C ALA A 350 -1.39 -17.48 16.79
N VAL A 351 -1.56 -16.19 16.53
CA VAL A 351 -2.16 -15.23 17.45
C VAL A 351 -3.30 -14.52 16.72
N VAL A 352 -4.47 -14.47 17.34
CA VAL A 352 -5.59 -13.63 16.91
C VAL A 352 -5.99 -12.78 18.11
N ASP A 353 -5.76 -11.47 18.08
CA ASP A 353 -5.97 -10.63 19.25
C ASP A 353 -7.46 -10.43 19.53
N THR A 354 -8.30 -10.23 18.50
CA THR A 354 -9.76 -10.16 18.66
C THR A 354 -10.52 -10.61 17.42
N VAL A 355 -11.74 -11.14 17.63
CA VAL A 355 -12.75 -11.31 16.57
C VAL A 355 -14.00 -10.51 16.93
N LYS A 356 -14.36 -9.56 16.08
CA LYS A 356 -15.60 -8.79 16.15
C LYS A 356 -16.57 -9.28 15.07
N HIS A 357 -17.78 -9.66 15.47
CA HIS A 357 -18.82 -10.23 14.61
C HIS A 357 -20.07 -9.34 14.61
N VAL A 358 -20.50 -8.93 13.41
CA VAL A 358 -21.63 -7.98 13.24
C VAL A 358 -22.81 -8.60 12.51
N THR A 359 -22.60 -9.40 11.48
CA THR A 359 -23.66 -10.05 10.71
C THR A 359 -23.22 -11.43 10.24
N GLY A 360 -24.19 -12.25 9.85
CA GLY A 360 -23.94 -13.57 9.29
C GLY A 360 -23.95 -14.67 10.36
N THR A 361 -23.79 -15.90 9.89
CA THR A 361 -23.86 -17.08 10.74
C THR A 361 -22.68 -17.99 10.45
N ALA A 362 -22.00 -18.45 11.50
CA ALA A 362 -20.97 -19.47 11.42
C ALA A 362 -21.23 -20.56 12.47
N ASP A 363 -20.63 -21.74 12.31
CA ASP A 363 -20.80 -22.79 13.32
C ASP A 363 -19.98 -22.51 14.58
N TYR A 364 -18.75 -22.01 14.38
CA TYR A 364 -17.83 -21.63 15.44
C TYR A 364 -17.12 -20.31 15.11
N VAL A 365 -16.52 -19.67 16.12
CA VAL A 365 -15.62 -18.54 15.88
C VAL A 365 -14.23 -19.06 15.53
N TYR A 366 -13.70 -19.97 16.35
CA TYR A 366 -12.39 -20.58 16.17
C TYR A 366 -12.50 -22.10 15.98
N GLU A 367 -11.75 -22.65 15.02
CA GLU A 367 -11.47 -24.08 14.93
C GLU A 367 -9.97 -24.33 15.11
N LEU A 368 -9.62 -25.23 16.03
CA LEU A 368 -8.28 -25.78 16.18
C LEU A 368 -8.31 -27.24 15.75
N GLY A 369 -7.66 -27.56 14.65
CA GLY A 369 -7.89 -28.83 13.97
C GLY A 369 -6.68 -29.48 13.34
N TYR A 370 -6.91 -30.70 12.86
CA TYR A 370 -5.92 -31.50 12.16
C TYR A 370 -5.70 -30.96 10.75
N ASP A 371 -4.45 -30.83 10.34
CA ASP A 371 -4.11 -30.56 8.96
C ASP A 371 -3.77 -31.87 8.23
N SER A 372 -4.56 -32.18 7.21
CA SER A 372 -4.33 -33.35 6.36
C SER A 372 -3.10 -33.22 5.48
N TYR A 373 -2.63 -32.00 5.21
CA TYR A 373 -1.46 -31.76 4.36
C TYR A 373 -0.17 -32.25 5.03
N ASN A 374 0.02 -31.96 6.32
CA ASN A 374 1.22 -32.35 7.07
C ASN A 374 1.01 -33.52 8.04
N GLY A 375 -0.25 -33.94 8.22
CA GLY A 375 -0.65 -35.00 9.12
C GLY A 375 -0.47 -34.68 10.60
N ARG A 376 -0.65 -33.42 11.01
CA ARG A 376 -0.47 -32.97 12.40
C ARG A 376 -1.69 -32.27 12.97
N GLY A 377 -1.89 -32.45 14.27
CA GLY A 377 -2.81 -31.65 15.07
C GLY A 377 -2.31 -30.22 15.31
N PRO A 378 -3.13 -29.39 15.96
CA PRO A 378 -2.82 -27.98 16.18
C PRO A 378 -1.62 -27.79 17.12
N GLY A 379 -0.70 -26.89 16.73
CA GLY A 379 0.38 -26.41 17.61
C GLY A 379 -0.09 -25.32 18.58
N ARG A 380 0.83 -24.46 19.05
CA ARG A 380 0.48 -23.33 19.94
C ARG A 380 -0.39 -22.28 19.21
N LYS A 381 -1.61 -22.07 19.69
CA LYS A 381 -2.49 -20.98 19.26
C LYS A 381 -2.86 -20.07 20.45
N ILE A 382 -2.94 -18.76 20.22
CA ILE A 382 -3.44 -17.77 21.17
C ILE A 382 -4.69 -17.15 20.57
N LEU A 383 -5.83 -17.42 21.21
CA LEU A 383 -7.15 -17.02 20.74
C LEU A 383 -7.67 -15.90 21.64
N GLY A 384 -7.87 -14.72 21.06
CA GLY A 384 -8.43 -13.56 21.71
C GLY A 384 -9.94 -13.65 21.93
N PRO A 385 -10.52 -12.65 22.62
CA PRO A 385 -11.96 -12.60 22.88
C PRO A 385 -12.78 -12.52 21.59
N TYR A 386 -13.98 -13.08 21.68
CA TYR A 386 -15.05 -12.94 20.70
C TYR A 386 -16.02 -11.84 21.14
N ILE A 387 -16.36 -10.94 20.23
CA ILE A 387 -17.26 -9.80 20.47
C ILE A 387 -18.40 -9.85 19.45
N GLU A 388 -19.57 -10.27 19.91
CA GLU A 388 -20.83 -10.23 19.15
C GLU A 388 -21.51 -8.88 19.35
N LEU A 389 -21.89 -8.20 18.26
CA LEU A 389 -22.48 -6.86 18.34
C LEU A 389 -23.78 -6.67 17.57
N GLY A 390 -23.98 -7.34 16.44
CA GLY A 390 -25.17 -7.13 15.61
C GLY A 390 -26.27 -8.15 15.89
N ALA A 391 -27.52 -7.73 15.70
CA ALA A 391 -28.69 -8.59 15.94
C ALA A 391 -28.81 -9.75 14.93
N GLU A 392 -28.05 -9.69 13.84
CA GLU A 392 -28.01 -10.70 12.77
C GLU A 392 -26.74 -11.56 12.83
N ALA A 393 -25.89 -11.35 13.83
CA ALA A 393 -24.74 -12.20 14.12
C ALA A 393 -25.20 -13.45 14.88
N ASP A 394 -24.79 -14.64 14.44
CA ASP A 394 -25.11 -15.89 15.13
C ASP A 394 -23.97 -16.92 15.05
N ILE A 395 -23.76 -17.66 16.15
CA ILE A 395 -22.84 -18.79 16.25
C ILE A 395 -23.64 -20.02 16.63
N THR A 396 -23.81 -20.94 15.68
CA THR A 396 -24.80 -22.02 15.81
C THR A 396 -24.41 -23.12 16.81
N SER A 397 -23.12 -23.25 17.12
CA SER A 397 -22.61 -24.28 18.02
C SER A 397 -21.96 -23.70 19.28
N ASN A 398 -20.73 -23.16 19.18
CA ASN A 398 -20.00 -22.60 20.32
C ASN A 398 -18.86 -21.68 19.84
N VAL A 399 -18.14 -21.00 20.73
CA VAL A 399 -17.05 -20.09 20.28
C VAL A 399 -15.86 -20.88 19.74
N VAL A 400 -15.40 -21.92 20.44
CA VAL A 400 -14.20 -22.67 20.07
C VAL A 400 -14.53 -24.13 19.81
N ASN A 401 -14.13 -24.65 18.64
CA ASN A 401 -14.09 -26.07 18.34
C ASN A 401 -12.65 -26.58 18.41
N LEU A 402 -12.38 -27.53 19.31
CA LEU A 402 -11.18 -28.35 19.27
C LEU A 402 -11.49 -29.64 18.50
N SER A 403 -11.20 -29.63 17.20
CA SER A 403 -11.49 -30.72 16.27
C SER A 403 -10.34 -31.73 16.13
N ALA A 404 -9.18 -31.47 16.74
CA ALA A 404 -8.11 -32.44 16.94
C ALA A 404 -7.33 -32.14 18.23
N ALA A 405 -6.73 -33.17 18.84
CA ALA A 405 -5.87 -32.96 20.01
C ALA A 405 -4.64 -32.11 19.63
N GLY A 406 -4.44 -31.01 20.35
CA GLY A 406 -3.22 -30.19 20.23
C GLY A 406 -1.96 -30.86 20.79
N ASP A 407 -0.81 -30.25 20.55
CA ASP A 407 0.47 -30.68 21.14
C ASP A 407 0.57 -30.27 22.62
N PRO A 408 0.63 -31.22 23.59
CA PRO A 408 0.73 -30.90 25.01
C PRO A 408 2.00 -30.13 25.41
N SER A 409 3.05 -30.19 24.58
CA SER A 409 4.30 -29.43 24.77
C SER A 409 4.19 -27.98 24.28
N GLN A 410 3.15 -27.68 23.49
CA GLN A 410 2.87 -26.37 22.91
C GLN A 410 1.41 -25.96 23.20
N PRO A 411 1.03 -25.78 24.48
CA PRO A 411 -0.35 -25.55 24.86
C PRO A 411 -0.91 -24.29 24.18
N SER A 412 -2.15 -24.40 23.72
CA SER A 412 -2.93 -23.27 23.21
C SER A 412 -3.68 -22.56 24.33
N LEU A 413 -3.91 -21.25 24.17
CA LEU A 413 -4.58 -20.39 25.14
C LEU A 413 -5.80 -19.73 24.50
N TYR A 414 -6.90 -19.70 25.22
CA TYR A 414 -8.13 -19.00 24.82
C TYR A 414 -8.58 -18.01 25.89
N GLN A 415 -8.79 -16.75 25.49
CA GLN A 415 -9.23 -15.66 26.36
C GLN A 415 -10.77 -15.64 26.54
N GLY A 416 -11.35 -16.78 26.91
CA GLY A 416 -12.76 -16.88 27.28
C GLY A 416 -13.02 -18.06 28.21
N ALA A 417 -14.28 -18.40 28.42
CA ALA A 417 -14.67 -19.33 29.46
C ALA A 417 -14.54 -20.80 28.98
N PRO A 418 -14.29 -21.78 29.88
CA PRO A 418 -14.22 -23.19 29.50
C PRO A 418 -15.50 -23.72 28.84
N GLU A 419 -16.67 -23.18 29.18
CA GLU A 419 -17.96 -23.52 28.56
C GLU A 419 -18.06 -23.13 27.08
N ASP A 420 -17.21 -22.20 26.62
CA ASP A 420 -17.17 -21.77 25.23
C ASP A 420 -16.47 -22.80 24.30
N VAL A 421 -15.91 -23.87 24.88
CA VAL A 421 -15.10 -24.86 24.17
C VAL A 421 -15.86 -26.15 23.97
N THR A 422 -16.03 -26.52 22.70
CA THR A 422 -16.51 -27.85 22.29
C THR A 422 -15.33 -28.71 21.84
N VAL A 423 -15.22 -29.93 22.36
CA VAL A 423 -14.23 -30.93 21.90
C VAL A 423 -14.95 -31.94 21.02
N THR A 424 -14.62 -31.97 19.73
CA THR A 424 -15.31 -32.83 18.74
C THR A 424 -14.49 -34.05 18.31
N HIS A 425 -13.19 -34.09 18.62
CA HIS A 425 -12.36 -35.26 18.37
C HIS A 425 -12.58 -36.38 19.41
N SER A 426 -12.24 -37.61 19.03
CA SER A 426 -12.32 -38.78 19.93
C SER A 426 -11.10 -38.99 20.83
N ASP A 427 -10.03 -38.20 20.66
CA ASP A 427 -8.83 -38.33 21.49
C ASP A 427 -9.14 -37.99 22.96
N GLY A 428 -8.64 -38.79 23.89
CA GLY A 428 -8.97 -38.67 25.32
C GLY A 428 -8.35 -37.48 26.06
N ASN A 429 -7.73 -36.52 25.36
CA ASN A 429 -7.11 -35.34 25.94
C ASN A 429 -7.32 -34.11 25.04
N THR A 430 -7.38 -32.91 25.64
CA THR A 430 -7.53 -31.64 24.90
C THR A 430 -6.22 -31.11 24.30
N GLY A 431 -5.15 -31.92 24.32
CA GLY A 431 -3.85 -31.53 23.77
C GLY A 431 -3.21 -30.30 24.40
N GLY A 432 -3.64 -29.89 25.60
CA GLY A 432 -3.06 -28.73 26.28
C GLY A 432 -3.79 -27.40 26.08
N LEU A 433 -4.95 -27.35 25.42
CA LEU A 433 -5.77 -26.13 25.37
C LEU A 433 -6.17 -25.67 26.78
N ARG A 434 -6.05 -24.36 27.06
CA ARG A 434 -6.43 -23.71 28.32
C ARG A 434 -7.34 -22.51 28.05
N ALA A 435 -8.56 -22.57 28.57
CA ALA A 435 -9.45 -21.41 28.64
C ALA A 435 -9.12 -20.59 29.90
N LEU A 436 -9.02 -19.27 29.74
CA LEU A 436 -8.51 -18.35 30.76
C LEU A 436 -9.61 -17.53 31.45
N GLY A 437 -10.88 -17.65 31.05
CA GLY A 437 -11.99 -16.85 31.56
C GLY A 437 -12.29 -17.05 33.05
N THR A 438 -11.84 -18.17 33.64
CA THR A 438 -11.93 -18.44 35.09
C THR A 438 -10.60 -18.26 35.81
N ALA A 439 -9.56 -17.73 35.15
CA ALA A 439 -8.28 -17.49 35.80
C ALA A 439 -8.43 -16.42 36.89
N GLY A 440 -7.94 -16.70 38.10
CA GLY A 440 -7.99 -15.76 39.22
C GLY A 440 -9.31 -15.67 39.98
N THR A 441 -10.34 -16.47 39.63
CA THR A 441 -11.63 -16.52 40.38
C THR A 441 -11.56 -17.35 41.67
N GLY A 442 -10.36 -17.65 42.16
CA GLY A 442 -10.11 -18.49 43.33
C GLY A 442 -9.83 -17.72 44.62
N PHE A 443 -10.59 -16.65 44.90
CA PHE A 443 -10.51 -15.90 46.17
C PHE A 443 -11.67 -16.24 47.11
#